data_AF-L7F5S3-F1
#
_entry.id   AF-L7F5S3-F1
#
_cell.length_a   1.000
_cell.length_b   1.000
_cell.length_c   1.000
_cell.angle_alpha   90.00
_cell.angle_beta   90.00
_cell.angle_gamma   90.00
#
_symmetry.space_group_name_H-M   'P 1'
#
loop_
_entity.id
_entity.type
_entity.pdbx_description
1 polymer ?
#
loop_
_entity_poly.entity_id
_entity_poly.type
_entity_poly.pdbx_seq_one_letter_code
_entity_poly.pdbx_strand_id
1 'polypeptide(L)'
;MFYAGSAMPNHYTAMGATAAVGCLLAPRPRYAGVAAGLAVVTLMRPNDGVAVAVPLLLAAVLMPALRGHGRLRGRLSAVAAGLVAGALPWVVEAEVRFGGVRNRLAEADEVQGGLRAVFSLGAHFTALDGPLLCRPCTGDSVRLPVTEWWVLLPLLVGLGLWAERRARRSAAPLWLAVAVAGATAAPYLFLVPYAAPRFLLPAYALLAVPAAVGLLAVVHRARNRRSLPTAAVLTLALLGHWGIQVDLVHSHASLQYRAREDWDRITSVLREHGVHPPCVLAGNTSTIPIANTAGCTVSETDPPARPNAVVLREGKPPHYARDWQVFPVPDTYRPGWTVVVSP
;
A
#
# COMPACT_ATOMS: atom_id res chain seq x y z
N MET A 1 -8.92 9.28 -2.41
CA MET A 1 -7.93 8.19 -2.48
C MET A 1 -6.55 8.84 -2.65
N PHE A 2 -5.69 8.77 -1.65
CA PHE A 2 -4.44 9.54 -1.59
C PHE A 2 -3.29 9.04 -2.46
N TYR A 3 -3.41 7.81 -2.96
CA TYR A 3 -2.29 7.05 -3.49
C TYR A 3 -2.54 6.49 -4.90
N ALA A 4 -3.53 6.99 -5.64
CA ALA A 4 -3.96 6.38 -6.89
C ALA A 4 -2.79 6.11 -7.87
N GLY A 5 -2.30 7.13 -8.58
CA GLY A 5 -1.24 7.00 -9.57
C GLY A 5 0.19 7.14 -9.03
N SER A 6 0.37 7.43 -7.74
CA SER A 6 1.71 7.70 -7.18
C SER A 6 2.44 6.39 -6.90
N ALA A 7 3.22 5.86 -7.87
CA ALA A 7 4.31 4.86 -7.75
C ALA A 7 4.19 3.68 -6.74
N MET A 8 3.01 3.44 -6.16
CA MET A 8 2.83 2.67 -4.93
C MET A 8 1.74 1.62 -5.17
N PRO A 9 2.14 0.39 -5.53
CA PRO A 9 1.29 -0.58 -6.23
C PRO A 9 0.09 -1.14 -5.44
N ASN A 10 -0.02 -0.86 -4.14
CA ASN A 10 -0.96 -1.52 -3.23
C ASN A 10 -2.44 -1.37 -3.63
N HIS A 11 -2.82 -0.25 -4.27
CA HIS A 11 -4.18 -0.07 -4.77
C HIS A 11 -4.50 -1.03 -5.94
N TYR A 12 -3.58 -1.15 -6.90
CA TYR A 12 -3.71 -2.10 -8.01
C TYR A 12 -3.70 -3.55 -7.50
N THR A 13 -2.85 -3.86 -6.52
CA THR A 13 -2.85 -5.15 -5.84
C THR A 13 -4.19 -5.43 -5.16
N ALA A 14 -4.78 -4.46 -4.47
CA ALA A 14 -6.08 -4.62 -3.82
C ALA A 14 -7.20 -4.91 -4.84
N MET A 15 -7.26 -4.13 -5.92
CA MET A 15 -8.24 -4.35 -7.00
C MET A 15 -8.05 -5.70 -7.68
N GLY A 16 -6.81 -6.05 -8.04
CA GLY A 16 -6.50 -7.32 -8.70
C GLY A 16 -6.79 -8.53 -7.81
N ALA A 17 -6.47 -8.46 -6.51
CA ALA A 17 -6.76 -9.52 -5.55
C ALA A 17 -8.27 -9.74 -5.38
N THR A 18 -9.05 -8.66 -5.18
CA THR A 18 -10.51 -8.74 -5.07
C THR A 18 -11.14 -9.24 -6.37
N ALA A 19 -10.66 -8.78 -7.54
CA ALA A 19 -11.13 -9.25 -8.84
C ALA A 19 -10.83 -10.75 -9.04
N ALA A 20 -9.63 -11.22 -8.70
CA ALA A 20 -9.24 -12.61 -8.83
C ALA A 20 -10.10 -13.52 -7.92
N VAL A 21 -10.27 -13.14 -6.65
CA VAL A 21 -11.13 -13.86 -5.69
C VAL A 21 -12.58 -13.91 -6.19
N GLY A 22 -13.15 -12.77 -6.58
CA GLY A 22 -14.52 -12.70 -7.09
C GLY A 22 -14.74 -13.52 -8.37
N CYS A 23 -13.81 -13.44 -9.33
CA CYS A 23 -13.89 -14.19 -10.58
C CYS A 23 -13.72 -15.71 -10.38
N LEU A 24 -12.92 -16.13 -9.39
CA LEU A 24 -12.75 -17.54 -9.02
C LEU A 24 -14.03 -18.11 -8.38
N LEU A 25 -14.68 -17.29 -7.54
CA LEU A 25 -15.89 -17.63 -6.78
C LEU A 25 -17.18 -17.49 -7.60
N ALA A 26 -17.14 -16.83 -8.77
CA ALA A 26 -18.31 -16.65 -9.63
C ALA A 26 -18.98 -18.00 -9.98
N PRO A 27 -20.33 -18.08 -10.05
CA PRO A 27 -21.06 -19.31 -10.37
C PRO A 27 -20.58 -19.99 -11.66
N ARG A 28 -20.23 -19.15 -12.64
CA ARG A 28 -19.41 -19.52 -13.80
C ARG A 28 -18.06 -18.83 -13.63
N PRO A 29 -16.97 -19.58 -13.38
CA PRO A 29 -15.67 -18.97 -13.10
C PRO A 29 -15.21 -18.17 -14.33
N ARG A 30 -14.72 -16.95 -14.08
CA ARG A 30 -14.21 -16.07 -15.13
C ARG A 30 -12.69 -16.18 -15.18
N TYR A 31 -12.17 -17.23 -15.81
CA TYR A 31 -10.74 -17.54 -15.80
C TYR A 31 -9.85 -16.40 -16.28
N ALA A 32 -10.27 -15.67 -17.32
CA ALA A 32 -9.56 -14.47 -17.78
C ALA A 32 -9.47 -13.39 -16.69
N GLY A 33 -10.55 -13.19 -15.91
CA GLY A 33 -10.54 -12.24 -14.79
C GLY A 33 -9.67 -12.70 -13.62
N VAL A 34 -9.60 -14.01 -13.35
CA VAL A 34 -8.67 -14.57 -12.36
C VAL A 34 -7.23 -14.33 -12.79
N ALA A 35 -6.89 -14.72 -14.03
CA ALA A 35 -5.55 -14.57 -14.57
C ALA A 35 -5.14 -13.09 -14.65
N ALA A 36 -6.00 -12.22 -15.18
CA ALA A 36 -5.71 -10.79 -15.30
C ALA A 36 -5.57 -10.11 -13.92
N GLY A 37 -6.48 -10.39 -12.98
CA GLY A 37 -6.40 -9.82 -11.64
C GLY A 37 -5.10 -10.22 -10.91
N LEU A 38 -4.72 -11.51 -11.01
CA LEU A 38 -3.49 -12.00 -10.39
C LEU A 38 -2.22 -11.58 -11.14
N ALA A 39 -2.28 -11.42 -12.47
CA ALA A 39 -1.18 -10.85 -13.25
C ALA A 39 -0.92 -9.40 -12.82
N VAL A 40 -1.95 -8.58 -12.65
CA VAL A 40 -1.81 -7.22 -12.12
C VAL A 40 -1.20 -7.23 -10.72
N VAL A 41 -1.70 -8.08 -9.81
CA VAL A 41 -1.14 -8.21 -8.46
C VAL A 41 0.35 -8.55 -8.51
N THR A 42 0.71 -9.57 -9.28
CA THR A 42 2.09 -10.10 -9.32
C THR A 42 3.03 -9.13 -10.03
N LEU A 43 2.59 -8.49 -11.12
CA LEU A 43 3.36 -7.47 -11.83
C LEU A 43 3.70 -6.29 -10.92
N MET A 44 2.71 -5.88 -10.13
CA MET A 44 2.82 -4.76 -9.22
C MET A 44 3.66 -5.10 -7.99
N ARG A 45 3.46 -6.30 -7.42
CA ARG A 45 4.12 -6.80 -6.19
C ARG A 45 4.23 -8.32 -6.25
N PRO A 46 5.36 -8.90 -6.73
CA PRO A 46 5.50 -10.35 -6.88
C PRO A 46 5.22 -11.14 -5.59
N ASN A 47 5.67 -10.63 -4.44
CA ASN A 47 5.44 -11.24 -3.13
C ASN A 47 3.95 -11.31 -2.77
N ASP A 48 3.19 -10.25 -3.06
CA ASP A 48 1.73 -10.27 -2.85
C ASP A 48 1.04 -11.20 -3.84
N GLY A 49 1.59 -11.36 -5.05
CA GLY A 49 1.16 -12.36 -6.03
C GLY A 49 1.16 -13.77 -5.45
N VAL A 50 2.26 -14.16 -4.80
CA VAL A 50 2.36 -15.45 -4.10
C VAL A 50 1.37 -15.52 -2.93
N ALA A 51 1.29 -14.48 -2.12
CA ALA A 51 0.38 -14.41 -0.97
C ALA A 51 -1.10 -14.54 -1.37
N VAL A 52 -1.49 -14.07 -2.55
CA VAL A 52 -2.84 -14.26 -3.11
C VAL A 52 -2.98 -15.63 -3.77
N ALA A 53 -2.00 -16.07 -4.57
CA ALA A 53 -2.10 -17.30 -5.35
C ALA A 53 -2.25 -18.56 -4.47
N VAL A 54 -1.49 -18.66 -3.38
CA VAL A 54 -1.49 -19.83 -2.48
C VAL A 54 -2.89 -20.14 -1.93
N PRO A 55 -3.61 -19.22 -1.25
CA PRO A 55 -4.95 -19.51 -0.77
C PRO A 55 -5.95 -19.77 -1.89
N LEU A 56 -5.79 -19.22 -3.10
CA LEU A 56 -6.66 -19.54 -4.25
C LEU A 56 -6.43 -20.97 -4.77
N LEU A 57 -5.18 -21.42 -4.87
CA LEU A 57 -4.84 -22.79 -5.26
C LEU A 57 -5.35 -23.78 -4.21
N LEU A 58 -5.08 -23.51 -2.93
CA LEU A 58 -5.59 -24.31 -1.82
C LEU A 58 -7.11 -24.34 -1.82
N ALA A 59 -7.80 -23.22 -2.05
CA ALA A 59 -9.25 -23.17 -2.15
C ALA A 59 -9.79 -24.02 -3.29
N ALA A 60 -9.19 -23.95 -4.48
CA ALA A 60 -9.59 -24.75 -5.63
C ALA A 60 -9.51 -26.26 -5.35
N VAL A 61 -8.48 -26.69 -4.60
CA VAL A 61 -8.21 -28.10 -4.26
C VAL A 61 -8.92 -28.55 -2.99
N LEU A 62 -9.14 -27.68 -2.01
CA LEU A 62 -9.61 -28.05 -0.67
C LEU A 62 -11.09 -27.76 -0.44
N MET A 63 -11.66 -26.72 -1.05
CA MET A 63 -13.05 -26.33 -0.81
C MET A 63 -14.01 -27.19 -1.65
N PRO A 64 -14.90 -27.98 -1.04
CA PRO A 64 -15.89 -28.78 -1.77
C PRO A 64 -16.75 -27.94 -2.73
N ALA A 65 -17.08 -26.71 -2.34
CA ALA A 65 -17.83 -25.75 -3.16
C ALA A 65 -17.13 -25.40 -4.49
N LEU A 66 -15.81 -25.59 -4.58
CA LEU A 66 -15.00 -25.30 -5.76
C LEU A 66 -14.51 -26.58 -6.48
N ARG A 67 -14.60 -27.76 -5.87
CA ARG A 67 -14.02 -29.03 -6.35
C ARG A 67 -14.66 -29.69 -7.58
N GLY A 68 -15.53 -29.01 -8.33
CA GLY A 68 -16.16 -29.60 -9.53
C GLY A 68 -15.13 -30.19 -10.50
N HIS A 69 -15.20 -31.50 -10.75
CA HIS A 69 -14.19 -32.30 -11.47
C HIS A 69 -13.76 -31.73 -12.83
N GLY A 70 -14.67 -31.10 -13.58
CA GLY A 70 -14.36 -30.47 -14.87
C GLY A 70 -13.77 -29.05 -14.79
N ARG A 71 -13.82 -28.38 -13.63
CA ARG A 71 -13.43 -26.96 -13.48
C ARG A 71 -12.14 -26.74 -12.67
N LEU A 72 -11.63 -27.78 -12.01
CA LEU A 72 -10.40 -27.70 -11.22
C LEU A 72 -9.21 -27.28 -12.07
N ARG A 73 -8.98 -27.97 -13.19
CA ARG A 73 -7.88 -27.65 -14.12
C ARG A 73 -7.92 -26.20 -14.60
N GLY A 74 -9.09 -25.70 -14.96
CA GLY A 74 -9.27 -24.30 -15.38
C GLY A 74 -8.98 -23.28 -14.27
N ARG A 75 -9.32 -23.59 -13.01
CA ARG A 75 -9.00 -22.71 -11.87
C ARG A 75 -7.50 -22.69 -11.59
N LEU A 76 -6.87 -23.86 -11.56
CA LEU A 76 -5.42 -23.99 -11.35
C LEU A 76 -4.65 -23.31 -12.47
N SER A 77 -5.05 -23.53 -13.74
CA SER A 77 -4.40 -22.91 -14.89
C SER A 77 -4.59 -21.39 -14.91
N ALA A 78 -5.76 -20.86 -14.53
CA ALA A 78 -5.97 -19.42 -14.47
C ALA A 78 -5.10 -18.75 -13.40
N VAL A 79 -4.98 -19.37 -12.22
CA VAL A 79 -4.11 -18.86 -11.14
C VAL A 79 -2.64 -18.96 -11.55
N ALA A 80 -2.20 -20.10 -12.10
CA ALA A 80 -0.83 -20.26 -12.58
C ALA A 80 -0.50 -19.27 -13.71
N ALA A 81 -1.41 -19.10 -14.68
CA ALA A 81 -1.23 -18.17 -15.80
C ALA A 81 -1.10 -16.73 -15.30
N GLY A 82 -1.95 -16.30 -14.37
CA GLY A 82 -1.85 -14.96 -13.79
C GLY A 82 -0.53 -14.73 -13.04
N LEU A 83 -0.13 -15.69 -12.20
CA LEU A 83 1.13 -15.60 -11.46
C LEU A 83 2.34 -15.54 -12.40
N VAL A 84 2.41 -16.43 -13.39
CA VAL A 84 3.51 -16.46 -14.38
C VAL A 84 3.53 -15.19 -15.23
N ALA A 85 2.38 -14.77 -15.76
CA ALA A 85 2.30 -13.59 -16.62
C ALA A 85 2.73 -12.30 -15.89
N GLY A 86 2.37 -12.16 -14.61
CA GLY A 86 2.80 -11.01 -13.82
C GLY A 86 4.25 -11.09 -13.33
N ALA A 87 4.76 -12.29 -13.03
CA ALA A 87 6.15 -12.46 -12.56
C ALA A 87 7.18 -12.36 -13.69
N LEU A 88 6.81 -12.71 -14.93
CA LEU A 88 7.74 -12.83 -16.05
C LEU A 88 8.55 -11.54 -16.30
N PRO A 89 7.95 -10.32 -16.38
CA PRO A 89 8.74 -9.10 -16.58
C PRO A 89 9.75 -8.86 -15.46
N TRP A 90 9.39 -9.16 -14.21
CA TRP A 90 10.29 -9.02 -13.06
C TRP A 90 11.45 -10.01 -13.11
N VAL A 91 11.20 -11.27 -13.50
CA VAL A 91 12.25 -12.28 -13.66
C VAL A 91 13.20 -11.91 -14.79
N VAL A 92 12.67 -11.55 -15.96
CA VAL A 92 13.49 -11.13 -17.12
C VAL A 92 14.37 -9.94 -16.74
N GLU A 93 13.80 -8.94 -16.07
CA GLU A 93 14.57 -7.79 -15.61
C GLU A 93 15.65 -8.18 -14.59
N ALA A 94 15.37 -9.12 -13.69
CA ALA A 94 16.35 -9.62 -12.73
C ALA A 94 17.56 -10.25 -13.42
N GLU A 95 17.33 -11.06 -14.46
CA GLU A 95 18.40 -11.70 -15.23
C GLU A 95 19.21 -10.67 -16.04
N VAL A 96 18.54 -9.73 -16.72
CA VAL A 96 19.20 -8.79 -17.65
C VAL A 96 19.92 -7.65 -16.93
N ARG A 97 19.40 -7.16 -15.79
CA ARG A 97 19.91 -5.93 -15.13
C ARG A 97 20.61 -6.19 -13.80
N PHE A 98 20.24 -7.25 -13.09
CA PHE A 98 20.72 -7.52 -11.73
C PHE A 98 21.65 -8.74 -11.65
N GLY A 99 21.88 -9.44 -12.77
CA GLY A 99 22.69 -10.66 -12.79
C GLY A 99 22.00 -11.86 -12.11
N GLY A 100 20.67 -11.84 -12.03
CA GLY A 100 19.85 -12.94 -11.56
C GLY A 100 18.86 -12.57 -10.45
N VAL A 101 17.85 -13.42 -10.27
CA VAL A 101 16.80 -13.26 -9.24
C VAL A 101 17.37 -13.08 -7.83
N ARG A 102 18.41 -13.83 -7.46
CA ARG A 102 19.01 -13.76 -6.11
C ARG A 102 19.65 -12.40 -5.82
N ASN A 103 20.39 -11.86 -6.79
CA ASN A 103 21.04 -10.55 -6.64
C ASN A 103 20.00 -9.45 -6.51
N ARG A 104 18.96 -9.48 -7.36
CA ARG A 104 17.83 -8.55 -7.26
C ARG A 104 17.14 -8.61 -5.90
N LEU A 105 16.98 -9.81 -5.32
CA LEU A 105 16.41 -9.97 -3.99
C LEU A 105 17.32 -9.43 -2.88
N ALA A 106 18.64 -9.64 -2.98
CA ALA A 106 19.61 -9.11 -2.01
C ALA A 106 19.64 -7.58 -2.02
N GLU A 107 19.67 -6.97 -3.20
CA GLU A 107 19.62 -5.51 -3.36
C GLU A 107 18.27 -4.95 -2.88
N ALA A 108 17.17 -5.62 -3.21
CA ALA A 108 15.86 -5.25 -2.70
C ALA A 108 15.79 -5.32 -1.17
N ASP A 109 16.38 -6.34 -0.53
CA ASP A 109 16.38 -6.49 0.92
C ASP A 109 17.11 -5.32 1.61
N GLU A 110 18.28 -4.95 1.08
CA GLU A 110 19.07 -3.80 1.55
C GLU A 110 18.26 -2.49 1.45
N VAL A 111 17.65 -2.24 0.28
CA VAL A 111 16.82 -1.05 0.06
C VAL A 111 15.56 -1.05 0.92
N GLN A 112 14.94 -2.22 1.16
CA GLN A 112 13.73 -2.35 1.99
C GLN A 112 14.01 -2.38 3.50
N GLY A 113 15.28 -2.35 3.94
CA GLY A 113 15.64 -2.22 5.35
C GLY A 113 15.69 -3.55 6.10
N GLY A 114 15.98 -4.63 5.37
CA GLY A 114 16.18 -5.98 5.87
C GLY A 114 14.88 -6.63 6.33
N LEU A 115 14.26 -7.43 5.46
CA LEU A 115 13.15 -8.31 5.81
C LEU A 115 13.62 -9.31 6.86
N ARG A 116 12.87 -9.43 7.94
CA ARG A 116 13.20 -10.31 9.06
C ARG A 116 11.93 -10.65 9.82
N ALA A 117 11.92 -11.78 10.53
CA ALA A 117 10.80 -12.11 11.40
C ALA A 117 10.63 -11.02 12.48
N VAL A 118 9.51 -10.31 12.44
CA VAL A 118 9.13 -9.23 13.37
C VAL A 118 7.63 -9.30 13.64
N PHE A 119 7.14 -8.65 14.69
CA PHE A 119 5.71 -8.41 14.83
C PHE A 119 5.45 -6.91 14.81
N SER A 120 5.07 -6.38 13.66
CA SER A 120 5.02 -4.93 13.38
C SER A 120 3.63 -4.32 13.61
N LEU A 121 2.72 -5.00 14.32
CA LEU A 121 1.36 -4.51 14.55
C LEU A 121 1.35 -3.11 15.20
N GLY A 122 2.24 -2.86 16.16
CA GLY A 122 2.40 -1.54 16.79
C GLY A 122 2.79 -0.45 15.78
N ALA A 123 3.71 -0.75 14.86
CA ALA A 123 4.09 0.17 13.80
C ALA A 123 2.91 0.48 12.85
N HIS A 124 2.06 -0.51 12.57
CA HIS A 124 0.85 -0.27 11.78
C HIS A 124 -0.18 0.57 12.53
N PHE A 125 -0.32 0.42 13.85
CA PHE A 125 -1.14 1.32 14.68
C PHE A 125 -0.63 2.76 14.62
N THR A 126 0.68 2.97 14.83
CA THR A 126 1.33 4.29 14.72
C THR A 126 1.10 4.94 13.36
N ALA A 127 1.00 4.15 12.29
CA ALA A 127 0.82 4.70 10.95
C ALA A 127 -0.63 5.08 10.61
N LEU A 128 -1.64 4.66 11.39
CA LEU A 128 -3.06 4.75 11.00
C LEU A 128 -3.55 6.18 10.74
N ASP A 129 -3.07 7.14 11.52
CA ASP A 129 -3.35 8.57 11.39
C ASP A 129 -2.14 9.34 10.85
N GLY A 130 -1.27 8.64 10.11
CA GLY A 130 -0.01 9.15 9.56
C GLY A 130 1.20 8.78 10.43
N PRO A 131 2.44 8.85 9.91
CA PRO A 131 2.86 9.32 8.59
C PRO A 131 2.56 8.31 7.46
N LEU A 132 2.56 8.80 6.21
CA LEU A 132 2.29 7.96 5.01
C LEU A 132 3.31 6.83 4.79
N LEU A 133 4.49 6.97 5.41
CA LEU A 133 5.52 5.95 5.56
C LEU A 133 6.29 6.28 6.84
N CYS A 134 6.28 5.40 7.84
CA CYS A 134 7.19 5.48 8.97
C CYS A 134 8.35 4.51 8.72
N ARG A 135 9.60 4.97 8.82
CA ARG A 135 10.81 4.14 8.69
C ARG A 135 12.02 4.88 9.29
N PRO A 136 12.51 4.50 10.49
CA PRO A 136 11.92 3.56 11.44
C PRO A 136 10.62 4.10 12.06
N CYS A 137 9.78 3.22 12.59
CA CYS A 137 8.54 3.61 13.29
C CYS A 137 8.82 3.69 14.79
N THR A 138 9.15 4.88 15.28
CA THR A 138 9.51 5.16 16.69
C THR A 138 8.51 6.09 17.38
N GLY A 139 7.34 6.34 16.78
CA GLY A 139 6.29 7.18 17.33
C GLY A 139 5.23 6.36 18.07
N ASP A 140 4.78 6.85 19.22
CA ASP A 140 3.96 6.06 20.16
C ASP A 140 2.48 6.45 20.20
N SER A 141 2.03 7.44 19.42
CA SER A 141 0.66 7.93 19.50
C SER A 141 -0.12 7.75 18.19
N VAL A 142 -1.25 7.06 18.32
CA VAL A 142 -2.35 7.05 17.34
C VAL A 142 -3.53 7.77 17.97
N ARG A 143 -4.19 8.66 17.22
CA ARG A 143 -5.46 9.25 17.63
C ARG A 143 -6.47 8.13 17.83
N LEU A 144 -6.91 7.92 19.07
CA LEU A 144 -7.86 6.85 19.43
C LEU A 144 -9.08 6.76 18.50
N PRO A 145 -9.73 7.86 18.06
CA PRO A 145 -10.85 7.76 17.12
C PRO A 145 -10.50 7.08 15.81
N VAL A 146 -9.25 7.19 15.33
CA VAL A 146 -8.81 6.60 14.07
C VAL A 146 -8.69 5.08 14.17
N THR A 147 -8.55 4.52 15.37
CA THR A 147 -8.51 3.05 15.56
C THR A 147 -9.87 2.38 15.45
N GLU A 148 -10.96 3.17 15.38
CA GLU A 148 -12.33 2.65 15.38
C GLU A 148 -12.59 1.62 14.28
N TRP A 149 -12.01 1.83 13.09
CA TRP A 149 -12.33 1.00 11.93
C TRP A 149 -11.59 -0.34 11.99
N TRP A 150 -10.48 -0.42 12.75
CA TRP A 150 -9.83 -1.69 13.09
C TRP A 150 -10.64 -2.52 14.09
N VAL A 151 -11.57 -1.90 14.82
CA VAL A 151 -12.56 -2.60 15.65
C VAL A 151 -13.82 -2.92 14.84
N LEU A 152 -14.33 -1.95 14.08
CA LEU A 152 -15.55 -2.08 13.29
C LEU A 152 -15.41 -3.15 12.19
N LEU A 153 -14.28 -3.20 11.50
CA LEU A 153 -14.03 -4.14 10.41
C LEU A 153 -14.16 -5.61 10.85
N PRO A 154 -13.40 -6.12 11.85
CA PRO A 154 -13.54 -7.51 12.29
C PRO A 154 -14.93 -7.81 12.87
N LEU A 155 -15.58 -6.85 13.54
CA LEU A 155 -16.96 -7.02 14.01
C LEU A 155 -17.94 -7.23 12.85
N LEU A 156 -17.87 -6.38 11.81
CA LEU A 156 -18.71 -6.51 10.63
C LEU A 156 -18.40 -7.79 9.83
N VAL A 157 -17.13 -8.17 9.71
CA VAL A 157 -16.73 -9.44 9.10
C VAL A 157 -17.33 -10.62 9.86
N GLY A 158 -17.21 -10.63 11.19
CA GLY A 158 -17.80 -11.65 12.05
C GLY A 158 -19.32 -11.72 11.91
N LEU A 159 -20.00 -10.57 11.87
CA LEU A 159 -21.43 -10.48 11.63
C LEU A 159 -21.83 -11.01 10.26
N GLY A 160 -21.06 -10.73 9.20
CA GLY A 160 -21.32 -11.24 7.85
C GLY A 160 -21.21 -12.76 7.78
N LEU A 161 -20.15 -13.32 8.38
CA LEU A 161 -19.97 -14.77 8.50
C LEU A 161 -21.07 -15.43 9.33
N TRP A 162 -21.48 -14.79 10.43
CA TRP A 162 -22.58 -15.25 11.27
C TRP A 162 -23.94 -15.20 10.55
N ALA A 163 -24.21 -14.13 9.80
CA ALA A 163 -25.45 -13.95 9.06
C ALA A 163 -25.64 -15.02 7.98
N GLU A 164 -24.59 -15.34 7.22
CA GLU A 164 -24.62 -16.42 6.22
C GLU A 164 -24.89 -17.79 6.86
N ARG A 165 -24.21 -18.08 7.99
CA ARG A 165 -24.47 -19.30 8.77
C ARG A 165 -25.92 -19.35 9.27
N ARG A 166 -26.45 -18.25 9.81
CA ARG A 166 -27.81 -18.19 10.36
C ARG A 166 -28.87 -18.36 9.27
N ALA A 167 -28.59 -17.89 8.06
CA ALA A 167 -29.40 -18.08 6.87
C ALA A 167 -29.23 -19.47 6.22
N ARG A 168 -28.45 -20.37 6.82
CA ARG A 168 -28.10 -21.70 6.29
C ARG A 168 -27.48 -21.65 4.89
N ARG A 169 -26.81 -20.56 4.55
CA ARG A 169 -26.06 -20.40 3.31
C ARG A 169 -24.58 -20.75 3.54
N SER A 170 -23.86 -21.01 2.45
CA SER A 170 -22.44 -21.30 2.52
C SER A 170 -21.64 -20.04 2.82
N ALA A 171 -21.01 -19.99 3.99
CA ALA A 171 -20.04 -18.93 4.34
C ALA A 171 -18.66 -19.14 3.69
N ALA A 172 -18.47 -20.22 2.92
CA ALA A 172 -17.18 -20.59 2.34
C ALA A 172 -16.56 -19.51 1.43
N PRO A 173 -17.33 -18.79 0.57
CA PRO A 173 -16.79 -17.68 -0.22
C PRO A 173 -16.24 -16.54 0.64
N LEU A 174 -16.92 -16.20 1.74
CA LEU A 174 -16.47 -15.16 2.67
C LEU A 174 -15.22 -15.59 3.42
N TRP A 175 -15.14 -16.86 3.84
CA TRP A 175 -13.92 -17.42 4.43
C TRP A 175 -12.74 -17.40 3.48
N LEU A 176 -12.95 -17.61 2.18
CA LEU A 176 -11.88 -17.46 1.20
C LEU A 176 -11.37 -16.01 1.15
N ALA A 177 -12.27 -15.02 1.13
CA ALA A 177 -11.87 -13.62 1.17
C ALA A 177 -11.07 -13.29 2.45
N VAL A 178 -11.49 -13.82 3.61
CA VAL A 178 -10.76 -13.67 4.89
C VAL A 178 -9.38 -14.35 4.85
N ALA A 179 -9.30 -15.56 4.28
CA ALA A 179 -8.04 -16.29 4.17
C ALA A 179 -7.03 -15.57 3.26
N VAL A 180 -7.49 -15.07 2.10
CA VAL A 180 -6.65 -14.28 1.19
C VAL A 180 -6.26 -12.96 1.84
N ALA A 181 -7.17 -12.31 2.57
CA ALA A 181 -6.84 -11.09 3.31
C ALA A 181 -5.74 -11.33 4.35
N GLY A 182 -5.87 -12.38 5.15
CA GLY A 182 -4.85 -12.77 6.13
C GLY A 182 -3.50 -13.10 5.47
N ALA A 183 -3.52 -13.84 4.37
CA ALA A 183 -2.31 -14.14 3.61
C ALA A 183 -1.63 -12.89 3.07
N THR A 184 -2.39 -11.93 2.53
CA THR A 184 -1.83 -10.65 2.05
C THR A 184 -1.35 -9.73 3.17
N ALA A 185 -1.93 -9.81 4.37
CA ALA A 185 -1.50 -9.03 5.53
C ALA A 185 -0.24 -9.60 6.19
N ALA A 186 -0.07 -10.94 6.15
CA ALA A 186 0.96 -11.63 6.91
C ALA A 186 2.39 -11.14 6.62
N PRO A 187 2.85 -10.95 5.36
CA PRO A 187 4.19 -10.41 5.12
C PRO A 187 4.41 -9.04 5.77
N TYR A 188 3.39 -8.18 5.76
CA TYR A 188 3.50 -6.82 6.33
C TYR A 188 3.49 -6.79 7.85
N LEU A 189 2.80 -7.73 8.48
CA LEU A 189 2.71 -7.84 9.94
C LEU A 189 3.88 -8.63 10.54
N PHE A 190 4.44 -9.58 9.77
CA PHE A 190 5.39 -10.56 10.28
C PHE A 190 6.81 -10.46 9.71
N LEU A 191 7.03 -9.72 8.62
CA LEU A 191 8.34 -9.65 7.94
C LEU A 191 8.86 -8.22 7.71
N VAL A 192 7.98 -7.23 7.66
CA VAL A 192 8.34 -5.83 7.35
C VAL A 192 8.51 -5.03 8.65
N PRO A 193 9.71 -4.48 8.94
CA PRO A 193 10.02 -3.82 10.22
C PRO A 193 9.56 -2.35 10.31
N TYR A 194 8.67 -1.94 9.42
CA TYR A 194 8.19 -0.58 9.28
C TYR A 194 6.79 -0.59 8.67
N ALA A 195 6.08 0.53 8.69
CA ALA A 195 4.68 0.55 8.31
C ALA A 195 4.32 1.73 7.40
N ALA A 196 3.30 1.47 6.58
CA ALA A 196 2.62 2.47 5.79
C ALA A 196 1.15 2.05 5.71
N PRO A 197 0.17 2.98 5.82
CA PRO A 197 -1.26 2.65 5.79
C PRO A 197 -1.67 1.83 4.56
N ARG A 198 -0.97 2.05 3.45
CA ARG A 198 -1.22 1.38 2.17
C ARG A 198 -0.89 -0.12 2.17
N PHE A 199 -0.04 -0.60 3.07
CA PHE A 199 0.43 -1.99 3.06
C PHE A 199 -0.71 -2.99 3.20
N LEU A 200 -1.69 -2.68 4.05
CA LEU A 200 -2.82 -3.57 4.33
C LEU A 200 -4.03 -3.33 3.41
N LEU A 201 -3.94 -2.45 2.40
CA LEU A 201 -5.03 -2.18 1.45
C LEU A 201 -5.60 -3.44 0.78
N PRO A 202 -4.81 -4.42 0.33
CA PRO A 202 -5.36 -5.65 -0.24
C PRO A 202 -6.19 -6.43 0.75
N ALA A 203 -5.72 -6.53 2.00
CA ALA A 203 -6.46 -7.19 3.07
C ALA A 203 -7.78 -6.46 3.36
N TYR A 204 -7.76 -5.13 3.45
CA TYR A 204 -8.98 -4.34 3.68
C TYR A 204 -9.99 -4.45 2.54
N ALA A 205 -9.54 -4.43 1.28
CA ALA A 205 -10.42 -4.58 0.13
C ALA A 205 -11.12 -5.95 0.11
N LEU A 206 -10.42 -7.00 0.53
CA LEU A 206 -10.98 -8.34 0.64
C LEU A 206 -11.94 -8.48 1.84
N LEU A 207 -11.59 -7.91 3.00
CA LEU A 207 -12.44 -7.92 4.21
C LEU A 207 -13.67 -7.02 4.08
N ALA A 208 -13.62 -5.99 3.24
CA ALA A 208 -14.76 -5.11 2.97
C ALA A 208 -15.98 -5.89 2.43
N VAL A 209 -15.77 -7.00 1.70
CA VAL A 209 -16.86 -7.84 1.18
C VAL A 209 -17.65 -8.54 2.30
N PRO A 210 -17.05 -9.37 3.18
CA PRO A 210 -17.77 -9.92 4.34
C PRO A 210 -18.27 -8.83 5.30
N ALA A 211 -17.56 -7.72 5.46
CA ALA A 211 -18.04 -6.60 6.26
C ALA A 211 -19.33 -5.98 5.70
N ALA A 212 -19.42 -5.81 4.37
CA ALA A 212 -20.63 -5.33 3.71
C ALA A 212 -21.81 -6.30 3.92
N VAL A 213 -21.57 -7.61 3.88
CA VAL A 213 -22.61 -8.61 4.21
C VAL A 213 -23.09 -8.44 5.66
N GLY A 214 -22.16 -8.24 6.61
CA GLY A 214 -22.50 -7.97 8.01
C GLY A 214 -23.31 -6.69 8.19
N LEU A 215 -22.89 -5.60 7.53
CA LEU A 215 -23.59 -4.33 7.53
C LEU A 215 -25.02 -4.46 6.99
N LEU A 216 -25.20 -5.16 5.86
CA LEU A 216 -26.51 -5.43 5.28
C LEU A 216 -27.40 -6.26 6.21
N ALA A 217 -26.84 -7.21 6.96
CA ALA A 217 -27.59 -7.97 7.96
C ALA A 217 -28.10 -7.07 9.11
N VAL A 218 -27.29 -6.12 9.58
CA VAL A 218 -27.71 -5.13 10.59
C VAL A 218 -28.82 -4.23 10.04
N VAL A 219 -28.65 -3.69 8.83
CA VAL A 219 -29.65 -2.84 8.15
C VAL A 219 -30.98 -3.59 7.98
N HIS A 220 -30.92 -4.84 7.51
CA HIS A 220 -32.11 -5.66 7.32
C HIS A 220 -32.85 -5.91 8.65
N ARG A 221 -32.10 -6.17 9.73
CA ARG A 221 -32.68 -6.36 11.06
C ARG A 221 -33.31 -5.08 11.60
N ALA A 222 -32.64 -3.93 11.44
CA ALA A 222 -33.17 -2.63 11.85
C ALA A 222 -34.51 -2.32 11.17
N ARG A 223 -34.60 -2.57 9.86
CA ARG A 223 -35.82 -2.36 9.06
C ARG A 223 -36.94 -3.34 9.41
N ASN A 224 -36.67 -4.65 9.39
CA ASN A 224 -37.70 -5.66 9.58
C ASN A 224 -38.24 -5.71 11.01
N ARG A 225 -37.41 -5.40 12.01
CA ARG A 225 -37.85 -5.33 13.41
C ARG A 225 -38.30 -3.94 13.83
N ARG A 226 -38.29 -2.96 12.91
CA ARG A 226 -38.54 -1.54 13.18
C ARG A 226 -37.81 -1.04 14.43
N SER A 227 -36.58 -1.50 14.62
CA SER A 227 -35.78 -1.21 15.81
C SER A 227 -35.15 0.17 15.66
N LEU A 228 -35.88 1.19 16.12
CA LEU A 228 -35.37 2.56 16.22
C LEU A 228 -33.99 2.65 16.91
N PRO A 229 -33.70 1.96 18.03
CA PRO A 229 -32.38 2.05 18.66
C PRO A 229 -31.28 1.46 17.78
N THR A 230 -31.54 0.34 17.10
CA THR A 230 -30.54 -0.24 16.18
C THR A 230 -30.28 0.68 14.98
N ALA A 231 -31.32 1.29 14.43
CA ALA A 231 -31.18 2.25 13.33
C ALA A 231 -30.41 3.49 13.77
N ALA A 232 -30.70 4.03 14.97
CA ALA A 232 -30.00 5.17 15.54
C ALA A 232 -28.51 4.87 15.77
N VAL A 233 -28.17 3.76 16.43
CA VAL A 233 -26.78 3.34 16.67
C VAL A 233 -26.03 3.16 15.35
N LEU A 234 -26.64 2.48 14.37
CA LEU A 234 -26.02 2.29 13.06
C LEU A 234 -25.76 3.63 12.37
N THR A 235 -26.73 4.54 12.39
CA THR A 235 -26.61 5.86 11.76
C THR A 235 -25.51 6.69 12.43
N LEU A 236 -25.48 6.72 13.76
CA LEU A 236 -24.44 7.43 14.53
C LEU A 236 -23.05 6.84 14.25
N ALA A 237 -22.91 5.50 14.20
CA ALA A 237 -21.65 4.85 13.87
C ALA A 237 -21.17 5.18 12.45
N LEU A 238 -22.07 5.17 11.46
CA LEU A 238 -21.73 5.52 10.09
C LEU A 238 -21.38 7.00 9.93
N LEU A 239 -22.10 7.90 10.60
CA LEU A 239 -21.81 9.34 10.59
C LEU A 239 -20.49 9.66 11.30
N GLY A 240 -20.23 9.04 12.45
CA GLY A 240 -18.97 9.16 13.18
C GLY A 240 -17.79 8.69 12.33
N HIS A 241 -17.92 7.49 11.75
CA HIS A 241 -16.90 6.95 10.85
C HIS A 241 -16.66 7.86 9.64
N TRP A 242 -17.73 8.34 9.00
CA TRP A 242 -17.62 9.27 7.88
C TRP A 242 -16.92 10.56 8.29
N GLY A 243 -17.27 11.15 9.42
CA GLY A 243 -16.63 12.36 9.94
C GLY A 243 -15.12 12.19 10.17
N ILE A 244 -14.71 11.05 10.76
CA ILE A 244 -13.29 10.74 10.99
C ILE A 244 -12.55 10.52 9.67
N GLN A 245 -13.14 9.80 8.71
CA GLN A 245 -12.53 9.60 7.41
C GLN A 245 -12.41 10.92 6.63
N VAL A 246 -13.41 11.81 6.70
CA VAL A 246 -13.37 13.14 6.09
C VAL A 246 -12.28 14.00 6.73
N ASP A 247 -12.18 14.04 8.05
CA ASP A 247 -11.13 14.78 8.78
C ASP A 247 -9.72 14.31 8.37
N LEU A 248 -9.48 13.01 8.39
CA LEU A 248 -8.21 12.41 7.95
C LEU A 248 -7.91 12.76 6.50
N VAL A 249 -8.92 12.64 5.62
CA VAL A 249 -8.73 12.91 4.19
C VAL A 249 -8.44 14.38 3.92
N HIS A 250 -9.04 15.33 4.64
CA HIS A 250 -8.73 16.75 4.41
C HIS A 250 -7.37 17.12 5.02
N SER A 251 -7.12 16.67 6.24
CA SER A 251 -5.89 16.95 6.98
C SER A 251 -4.66 16.42 6.23
N HIS A 252 -4.64 15.13 5.87
CA HIS A 252 -3.50 14.59 5.14
C HIS A 252 -3.37 15.16 3.73
N ALA A 253 -4.46 15.59 3.07
CA ALA A 253 -4.43 16.05 1.68
C ALA A 253 -3.72 17.38 1.64
N SER A 254 -4.14 18.30 2.49
CA SER A 254 -3.50 19.60 2.63
C SER A 254 -2.01 19.45 2.95
N LEU A 255 -1.63 18.54 3.87
CA LEU A 255 -0.23 18.28 4.21
C LEU A 255 0.58 17.77 3.01
N GLN A 256 0.03 16.83 2.23
CA GLN A 256 0.71 16.28 1.06
C GLN A 256 0.82 17.27 -0.09
N TYR A 257 -0.22 18.06 -0.34
CA TYR A 257 -0.19 19.10 -1.36
C TYR A 257 0.89 20.13 -1.05
N ARG A 258 0.91 20.65 0.18
CA ARG A 258 1.93 21.60 0.62
C ARG A 258 3.34 21.03 0.57
N ALA A 259 3.53 19.78 0.98
CA ALA A 259 4.84 19.13 0.89
C ALA A 259 5.34 18.93 -0.56
N ARG A 260 4.43 18.75 -1.53
CA ARG A 260 4.78 18.66 -2.95
C ARG A 260 5.08 20.04 -3.54
N GLU A 261 4.33 21.05 -3.12
CA GLU A 261 4.58 22.44 -3.48
C GLU A 261 5.98 22.88 -3.02
N ASP A 262 6.45 22.42 -1.85
CA ASP A 262 7.85 22.62 -1.43
C ASP A 262 8.85 22.05 -2.45
N TRP A 263 8.57 20.88 -3.04
CA TRP A 263 9.47 20.29 -4.05
C TRP A 263 9.50 21.11 -5.35
N ASP A 264 8.36 21.67 -5.76
CA ASP A 264 8.28 22.56 -6.91
C ASP A 264 9.06 23.86 -6.65
N ARG A 265 8.96 24.44 -5.45
CA ARG A 265 9.72 25.63 -5.02
C ARG A 265 11.23 25.37 -4.95
N ILE A 266 11.65 24.22 -4.40
CA ILE A 266 13.07 23.84 -4.39
C ILE A 266 13.56 23.67 -5.83
N THR A 267 12.74 23.08 -6.71
CA THR A 267 13.05 22.92 -8.13
C THR A 267 13.16 24.27 -8.86
N SER A 268 12.33 25.26 -8.54
CA SER A 268 12.44 26.59 -9.15
C SER A 268 13.75 27.28 -8.77
N VAL A 269 14.12 27.26 -7.48
CA VAL A 269 15.40 27.82 -6.99
C VAL A 269 16.60 27.11 -7.61
N LEU A 270 16.55 25.78 -7.76
CA LEU A 270 17.58 25.00 -8.47
C LEU A 270 17.78 25.52 -9.91
N ARG A 271 16.69 25.73 -10.64
CA ARG A 271 16.74 26.21 -12.04
C ARG A 271 17.20 27.67 -12.15
N GLU A 272 16.72 28.54 -11.27
CA GLU A 272 17.15 29.94 -11.18
C GLU A 272 18.67 30.07 -10.98
N HIS A 273 19.28 29.09 -10.31
CA HIS A 273 20.72 29.03 -10.07
C HIS A 273 21.46 28.03 -10.97
N GLY A 274 20.89 27.74 -12.15
CA GLY A 274 21.61 27.06 -13.23
C GLY A 274 21.56 25.53 -13.20
N VAL A 275 20.90 24.91 -12.22
CA VAL A 275 20.77 23.44 -12.15
C VAL A 275 19.60 22.97 -13.01
N HIS A 276 19.92 22.38 -14.17
CA HIS A 276 18.96 21.88 -15.14
C HIS A 276 19.24 20.42 -15.52
N PRO A 277 18.23 19.64 -15.94
CA PRO A 277 18.45 18.30 -16.47
C PRO A 277 19.36 18.29 -17.72
N PRO A 278 20.26 17.30 -17.86
CA PRO A 278 20.58 16.24 -16.90
C PRO A 278 21.44 16.77 -15.73
N CYS A 279 21.02 16.46 -14.50
CA CYS A 279 21.63 16.93 -13.26
C CYS A 279 21.67 15.81 -12.21
N VAL A 280 22.63 15.90 -11.29
CA VAL A 280 22.77 15.01 -10.13
C VAL A 280 22.59 15.85 -8.86
N LEU A 281 21.65 15.47 -8.01
CA LEU A 281 21.44 16.06 -6.69
C LEU A 281 22.01 15.16 -5.60
N ALA A 282 22.58 15.77 -4.57
CA ALA A 282 22.97 15.10 -3.34
C ALA A 282 22.15 15.61 -2.14
N GLY A 283 22.08 14.82 -1.08
CA GLY A 283 21.37 15.17 0.15
C GLY A 283 20.86 13.93 0.87
N ASN A 284 19.94 14.13 1.82
CA ASN A 284 19.31 13.00 2.52
C ASN A 284 18.18 12.37 1.69
N THR A 285 17.45 11.42 2.27
CA THR A 285 16.32 10.70 1.64
C THR A 285 15.21 11.60 1.08
N SER A 286 15.10 12.84 1.57
CA SER A 286 14.14 13.82 1.05
C SER A 286 14.51 14.36 -0.34
N THR A 287 15.74 14.13 -0.80
CA THR A 287 16.23 14.56 -2.12
C THR A 287 15.64 13.72 -3.25
N ILE A 288 15.27 12.47 -2.99
CA ILE A 288 14.71 11.55 -4.00
C ILE A 288 13.45 12.13 -4.68
N PRO A 289 12.39 12.54 -3.95
CA PRO A 289 11.22 13.15 -4.58
C PRO A 289 11.52 14.49 -5.25
N ILE A 290 12.49 15.27 -4.74
CA ILE A 290 12.89 16.56 -5.30
C ILE A 290 13.61 16.36 -6.65
N ALA A 291 14.57 15.44 -6.71
CA ALA A 291 15.28 15.09 -7.93
C ALA A 291 14.30 14.58 -9.00
N ASN A 292 13.35 13.73 -8.62
CA ASN A 292 12.30 13.27 -9.53
C ASN A 292 11.46 14.43 -10.08
N THR A 293 11.06 15.39 -9.22
CA THR A 293 10.30 16.59 -9.61
C THR A 293 11.12 17.50 -10.53
N ALA A 294 12.42 17.65 -10.25
CA ALA A 294 13.34 18.47 -11.03
C ALA A 294 13.75 17.83 -12.37
N GLY A 295 13.57 16.52 -12.54
CA GLY A 295 14.12 15.76 -13.67
C GLY A 295 15.61 15.41 -13.54
N CYS A 296 16.14 15.46 -12.30
CA CYS A 296 17.51 15.08 -11.96
C CYS A 296 17.59 13.63 -11.44
N THR A 297 18.81 13.11 -11.33
CA THR A 297 19.11 11.88 -10.58
C THR A 297 19.65 12.21 -9.18
N VAL A 298 19.69 11.22 -8.30
CA VAL A 298 20.32 11.33 -6.97
C VAL A 298 21.66 10.60 -6.98
N SER A 299 22.67 11.16 -6.34
CA SER A 299 23.93 10.45 -6.10
C SER A 299 23.76 9.42 -4.98
N GLU A 300 24.04 8.15 -5.28
CA GLU A 300 23.96 7.04 -4.32
C GLU A 300 25.31 6.76 -3.61
N THR A 301 26.41 7.39 -4.06
CA THR A 301 27.73 7.23 -3.44
C THR A 301 27.93 8.14 -2.23
N ASP A 302 28.73 7.67 -1.26
CA ASP A 302 29.21 8.47 -0.13
C ASP A 302 30.77 8.45 -0.10
N PRO A 303 31.46 9.56 -0.45
CA PRO A 303 30.90 10.85 -0.81
C PRO A 303 30.24 10.85 -2.21
N PRO A 304 29.31 11.79 -2.47
CA PRO A 304 28.59 11.85 -3.74
C PRO A 304 29.51 12.24 -4.90
N ALA A 305 29.38 11.53 -6.03
CA ALA A 305 30.21 11.74 -7.20
C ALA A 305 29.73 12.97 -8.00
N ARG A 306 30.44 14.09 -7.86
CA ARG A 306 30.23 15.35 -8.62
C ARG A 306 28.75 15.80 -8.67
N PRO A 307 28.08 16.04 -7.53
CA PRO A 307 26.71 16.54 -7.57
C PRO A 307 26.67 17.98 -8.08
N ASN A 308 25.66 18.32 -8.89
CA ASN A 308 25.42 19.70 -9.34
C ASN A 308 24.90 20.58 -8.20
N ALA A 309 24.16 19.99 -7.26
CA ALA A 309 23.71 20.67 -6.07
C ALA A 309 23.47 19.72 -4.90
N VAL A 310 23.52 20.25 -3.68
CA VAL A 310 23.13 19.58 -2.45
C VAL A 310 21.85 20.22 -1.92
N VAL A 311 20.81 19.42 -1.68
CA VAL A 311 19.56 19.88 -1.07
C VAL A 311 19.56 19.55 0.41
N LEU A 312 19.36 20.57 1.25
CA LEU A 312 19.44 20.47 2.70
C LEU A 312 18.17 21.04 3.35
N ARG A 313 17.82 20.51 4.52
CA ARG A 313 16.80 21.08 5.41
C ARG A 313 17.40 21.24 6.79
N GLU A 314 17.47 22.47 7.29
CA GLU A 314 17.97 22.81 8.63
C GLU A 314 19.36 22.20 8.92
N GLY A 315 20.33 22.44 8.02
CA GLY A 315 21.67 21.87 8.12
C GLY A 315 22.75 22.73 7.47
N LYS A 316 24.01 22.51 7.89
CA LYS A 316 25.17 23.12 7.26
C LYS A 316 25.59 22.32 6.03
N PRO A 317 26.17 22.96 5.00
CA PRO A 317 26.74 22.24 3.88
C PRO A 317 27.76 21.19 4.33
N PRO A 318 27.77 20.00 3.71
CA PRO A 318 28.76 18.96 4.00
C PRO A 318 30.17 19.46 3.62
N HIS A 319 31.21 18.82 4.17
CA HIS A 319 32.60 19.28 4.03
C HIS A 319 33.01 19.59 2.58
N TYR A 320 32.63 18.74 1.62
CA TYR A 320 32.98 18.91 0.21
C TYR A 320 32.23 20.05 -0.50
N ALA A 321 31.18 20.61 0.09
CA ALA A 321 30.34 21.67 -0.46
C ALA A 321 30.27 22.91 0.44
N ARG A 322 31.22 23.09 1.38
CA ARG A 322 31.23 24.23 2.30
C ARG A 322 31.46 25.57 1.60
N ASP A 323 32.25 25.55 0.54
CA ASP A 323 32.64 26.76 -0.21
C ASP A 323 31.72 27.04 -1.40
N TRP A 324 30.63 26.27 -1.53
CA TRP A 324 29.65 26.41 -2.60
C TRP A 324 28.64 27.52 -2.26
N GLN A 325 27.96 28.04 -3.28
CA GLN A 325 26.96 29.08 -3.07
C GLN A 325 25.70 28.47 -2.45
N VAL A 326 25.20 29.09 -1.38
CA VAL A 326 24.03 28.63 -0.62
C VAL A 326 22.85 29.56 -0.91
N PHE A 327 21.74 28.99 -1.34
CA PHE A 327 20.52 29.70 -1.67
C PHE A 327 19.37 29.21 -0.78
N PRO A 328 18.71 30.11 -0.03
CA PRO A 328 17.51 29.74 0.73
C PRO A 328 16.33 29.49 -0.21
N VAL A 329 15.45 28.56 0.16
CA VAL A 329 14.18 28.36 -0.55
C VAL A 329 13.07 29.03 0.27
N PRO A 330 12.54 30.18 -0.18
CA PRO A 330 11.51 30.91 0.55
C PRO A 330 10.13 30.23 0.43
N ASP A 331 9.21 30.64 1.30
CA ASP A 331 7.77 30.31 1.21
C ASP A 331 7.43 28.82 1.18
N THR A 332 8.26 28.00 1.81
CA THR A 332 8.02 26.56 1.98
C THR A 332 7.15 26.28 3.20
N TYR A 333 6.22 25.34 3.08
CA TYR A 333 5.39 24.84 4.18
C TYR A 333 6.23 24.30 5.34
N ARG A 334 7.32 23.56 5.05
CA ARG A 334 8.33 23.24 6.07
C ARG A 334 9.54 24.17 5.90
N PRO A 335 9.84 25.05 6.85
CA PRO A 335 10.93 26.02 6.71
C PRO A 335 12.31 25.37 6.74
N GLY A 336 13.33 26.17 6.40
CA GLY A 336 14.73 25.80 6.54
C GLY A 336 15.32 25.02 5.37
N TRP A 337 14.65 24.99 4.22
CA TRP A 337 15.22 24.43 2.99
C TRP A 337 16.28 25.35 2.40
N THR A 338 17.40 24.76 2.00
CA THR A 338 18.47 25.42 1.27
C THR A 338 18.97 24.54 0.12
N VAL A 339 19.41 25.18 -0.95
CA VAL A 339 20.07 24.57 -2.08
C VAL A 339 21.51 25.07 -2.11
N VAL A 340 22.46 24.15 -2.18
CA VAL A 340 23.89 24.45 -2.26
C VAL A 340 24.37 24.08 -3.65
N VAL A 341 24.72 25.05 -4.49
CA VAL A 341 25.00 24.82 -5.92
C VAL A 341 26.49 24.78 -6.17
N SER A 342 26.93 23.79 -6.95
CA SER A 342 28.33 23.68 -7.39
C SER A 342 28.75 24.94 -8.16
N PRO A 343 30.01 25.39 -8.02
CA PRO A 343 30.56 26.49 -8.80
C PRO A 343 30.48 26.29 -10.32
#